data_AF-A0A932NW67-F1
#
_entry.id   AF-A0A932NW67-F1
#
_cell.length_a   1.000
_cell.length_b   1.000
_cell.length_c   1.000
_cell.angle_alpha   90.00
_cell.angle_beta   90.00
_cell.angle_gamma   90.00
#
_symmetry.space_group_name_H-M   'P 1'
#
loop_
_entity.id
_entity.type
_entity.pdbx_description
1 polymer ?
#
loop_
_entity_poly.entity_id
_entity_poly.type
_entity_poly.pdbx_seq_one_letter_code
_entity_poly.pdbx_strand_id
1 'polypeptide(L)' 'MLSLFAETLNTTVLAKGIMMGFGMLGPALGIGLIGSAFMNAVGRNPEASKYLGQILVIIAIVELMALLVFASLFII' A
#
# COMPACT_ATOMS: atom_id res chain seq x y z
N MET A 1 -23.04 -8.67 -32.26
CA MET A 1 -21.88 -7.98 -32.87
C MET A 1 -21.50 -6.75 -32.05
N LEU A 2 -22.41 -5.81 -31.77
CA LEU A 2 -22.16 -4.62 -30.93
C LEU A 2 -21.68 -4.96 -29.49
N SER A 3 -22.25 -6.00 -28.87
CA SER A 3 -21.85 -6.48 -27.53
C SER A 3 -20.43 -7.04 -27.46
N LEU A 4 -19.98 -7.73 -28.52
CA LEU A 4 -18.63 -8.27 -28.62
C LEU A 4 -17.58 -7.16 -28.74
N PHE A 5 -17.91 -6.08 -29.45
CA PHE A 5 -17.07 -4.87 -29.52
C PHE A 5 -17.01 -4.13 -28.17
N ALA A 6 -18.11 -4.09 -27.41
CA ALA A 6 -18.12 -3.48 -26.08
C ALA A 6 -17.27 -4.26 -25.05
N GLU A 7 -17.30 -5.60 -25.11
CA GLU A 7 -16.51 -6.45 -24.22
C GLU A 7 -15.01 -6.39 -24.52
N THR A 8 -14.62 -6.33 -25.79
CA THR A 8 -13.22 -6.18 -26.19
C THR A 8 -12.61 -4.81 -25.85
N LEU A 9 -13.45 -3.78 -25.65
CA LEU A 9 -13.03 -2.45 -25.19
C LEU A 9 -13.06 -2.30 -23.66
N ASN A 10 -13.42 -3.34 -22.91
CA ASN A 10 -13.48 -3.29 -21.46
C ASN A 10 -12.06 -3.27 -20.86
N THR A 11 -11.53 -2.06 -20.66
CA THR A 11 -10.22 -1.83 -20.04
C THR A 11 -10.27 -1.77 -18.52
N THR A 12 -11.43 -1.94 -17.90
CA THR A 12 -11.61 -1.79 -16.45
C THR A 12 -10.73 -2.76 -15.66
N VAL A 13 -10.61 -4.01 -16.10
CA VAL A 13 -9.75 -5.01 -15.43
C VAL A 13 -8.28 -4.58 -15.48
N LEU A 14 -7.82 -4.08 -16.64
CA LEU A 14 -6.46 -3.59 -16.81
C LEU A 14 -6.20 -2.34 -15.94
N ALA A 15 -7.14 -1.40 -15.92
CA ALA A 15 -7.06 -0.20 -15.10
C ALA A 15 -6.95 -0.53 -13.61
N LYS A 16 -7.77 -1.48 -13.12
CA LYS A 16 -7.70 -1.98 -11.73
C LYS A 16 -6.37 -2.65 -11.41
N GLY A 17 -5.85 -3.47 -12.32
CA GLY A 17 -4.55 -4.12 -12.16
C GLY A 17 -3.40 -3.12 -12.05
N ILE A 18 -3.38 -2.12 -12.93
CA ILE A 18 -2.38 -1.04 -12.93
C ILE A 18 -2.48 -0.22 -11.64
N MET A 19 -3.70 0.18 -11.26
CA MET A 19 -3.94 0.96 -10.05
C MET A 19 -3.44 0.24 -8.78
N MET A 20 -3.74 -1.06 -8.63
CA MET A 20 -3.23 -1.83 -7.50
C MET A 20 -1.72 -2.00 -7.56
N GLY A 21 -1.18 -2.37 -8.72
CA GLY A 21 0.26 -2.59 -8.88
C GLY A 21 1.08 -1.36 -8.50
N PHE A 22 0.77 -0.20 -9.09
CA PHE A 22 1.52 1.03 -8.82
C PHE A 22 1.11 1.73 -7.53
N GLY A 23 -0.19 1.73 -7.20
CA GLY A 23 -0.69 2.39 -6.00
C GLY A 23 -0.17 1.76 -4.71
N MET A 24 0.07 0.45 -4.69
CA MET A 24 0.59 -0.25 -3.51
C MET A 24 2.10 -0.07 -3.31
N LEU A 25 2.85 0.44 -4.29
CA LEU A 25 4.31 0.61 -4.16
C LEU A 25 4.70 1.59 -3.05
N GLY A 26 3.98 2.72 -2.93
CA GLY A 26 4.25 3.74 -1.92
C GLY A 26 4.13 3.18 -0.49
N PRO A 27 2.97 2.59 -0.12
CA PRO A 27 2.79 1.96 1.18
C PRO A 27 3.79 0.83 1.47
N ALA A 28 4.01 -0.07 0.50
CA ALA A 28 4.93 -1.19 0.67
C ALA A 28 6.37 -0.72 0.97
N LEU A 29 6.87 0.26 0.20
CA LEU A 29 8.19 0.84 0.43
C LEU A 29 8.25 1.63 1.74
N GLY A 30 7.22 2.45 2.03
CA GLY A 30 7.15 3.25 3.25
C GLY A 30 7.21 2.38 4.50
N ILE A 31 6.38 1.35 4.58
CA ILE A 31 6.34 0.42 5.71
C ILE A 31 7.65 -0.35 5.83
N GLY A 32 8.20 -0.86 4.72
CA GLY A 32 9.49 -1.56 4.72
C GLY A 32 10.64 -0.70 5.25
N LEU A 33 10.71 0.57 4.83
CA LEU A 33 11.73 1.51 5.28
C LEU A 33 11.56 1.88 6.75
N ILE A 34 10.33 2.16 7.20
CA ILE A 34 10.04 2.46 8.61
C ILE A 34 10.41 1.28 9.51
N GLY A 35 10.00 0.06 9.12
CA GLY A 35 10.32 -1.17 9.85
C GLY A 35 11.82 -1.41 9.92
N SER A 36 12.54 -1.28 8.79
CA SER A 36 14.01 -1.41 8.75
C SER A 36 14.70 -0.39 9.65
N ALA A 37 14.29 0.88 9.60
CA ALA A 37 14.84 1.93 10.44
C ALA A 37 14.61 1.66 11.93
N PHE A 38 13.41 1.20 12.30
CA PHE A 38 13.10 0.82 13.67
C PHE A 38 13.97 -0.36 14.15
N MET A 39 14.10 -1.42 13.35
CA MET A 39 14.92 -2.57 13.71
C MET A 39 16.40 -2.19 13.86
N ASN A 40 16.91 -1.33 12.99
CA ASN A 40 18.27 -0.80 13.12
C ASN A 40 18.46 0.05 14.39
N ALA A 41 17.46 0.85 14.76
CA ALA A 41 17.49 1.63 16.00
C ALA A 41 17.49 0.72 17.24
N VAL A 42 16.63 -0.30 17.26
CA VAL A 42 16.54 -1.28 18.37
C VAL A 42 17.81 -2.11 18.48
N GLY A 43 18.39 -2.55 17.36
CA GLY A 43 19.63 -3.32 17.36
C GLY A 43 20.83 -2.53 17.92
N ARG A 44 20.86 -1.20 17.75
CA ARG A 44 21.90 -0.31 18.30
C ARG A 44 21.60 0.12 19.73
N ASN A 45 20.33 0.28 20.08
CA ASN A 45 19.88 0.64 21.41
C ASN A 45 18.60 -0.14 21.77
N PRO A 46 18.70 -1.21 22.58
CA PRO A 46 17.55 -2.01 22.98
C PRO A 46 16.44 -1.22 23.68
N GLU A 47 16.74 -0.10 24.34
CA GLU A 47 15.73 0.76 24.97
C GLU A 47 14.80 1.43 23.96
N ALA A 48 15.18 1.51 22.68
CA ALA A 48 14.33 2.05 21.62
C ALA A 48 13.10 1.16 21.34
N SER A 49 13.11 -0.10 21.77
CA SER A 49 12.00 -1.04 21.62
C SER A 49 10.69 -0.53 22.25
N LYS A 50 10.78 0.34 23.28
CA LYS A 50 9.61 0.97 23.92
C LYS A 50 8.76 1.81 22.97
N TYR A 51 9.31 2.22 21.83
CA TYR A 51 8.60 3.03 20.82
C TYR A 51 7.83 2.21 19.78
N LEU A 52 7.75 0.88 19.93
CA LEU A 52 7.02 0.01 18.99
C LEU A 52 5.57 0.47 18.78
N GLY A 53 4.88 0.88 19.85
CA GLY A 53 3.50 1.37 19.75
C GLY A 53 3.37 2.59 18.83
N GLN A 54 4.26 3.58 18.99
CA GLN A 54 4.28 4.77 18.13
C GLN A 54 4.62 4.42 16.68
N ILE A 55 5.55 3.48 16.45
CA ILE A 55 5.90 3.03 15.11
C ILE A 55 4.71 2.32 14.43
N LEU A 56 3.95 1.51 15.16
CA LEU A 56 2.74 0.87 14.62
C LEU A 56 1.66 1.89 14.24
N VAL A 57 1.53 3.00 14.98
CA VAL A 57 0.64 4.11 14.60
C VAL A 57 1.10 4.77 13.30
N ILE A 58 2.41 5.01 13.14
CA ILE A 58 2.96 5.57 11.90
C ILE A 58 2.72 4.60 10.73
N ILE A 59 2.95 3.31 10.92
CA ILE A 59 2.67 2.27 9.92
C ILE A 59 1.18 2.28 9.55
N ALA A 60 0.27 2.38 10.52
CA ALA A 60 -1.16 2.45 10.27
C ALA A 60 -1.56 3.68 9.44
N ILE A 61 -0.90 4.82 9.64
CA ILE A 61 -1.11 6.02 8.81
C ILE A 61 -0.62 5.78 7.38
N VAL A 62 0.50 5.08 7.18
CA VAL A 62 0.95 4.69 5.84
C VAL A 62 0.00 3.68 5.19
N GLU A 63 -0.52 2.74 5.97
CA GLU A 63 -1.49 1.72 5.52
C GLU A 63 -2.81 2.35 5.06
N LEU A 64 -3.20 3.51 5.60
CA LEU A 64 -4.36 4.25 5.10
C LEU A 64 -4.24 4.54 3.60
N MET A 65 -3.04 4.80 3.10
CA MET A 65 -2.82 5.01 1.67
C MET A 65 -3.02 3.72 0.86
N ALA A 66 -2.60 2.56 1.38
CA ALA A 66 -2.89 1.26 0.78
C ALA A 66 -4.40 1.00 0.72
N LEU A 67 -5.12 1.32 1.81
CA LEU A 67 -6.57 1.18 1.87
C LEU A 67 -7.29 2.11 0.89
N LEU A 68 -6.79 3.32 0.64
CA LEU A 68 -7.35 4.21 -0.39
C LEU A 68 -7.18 3.65 -1.80
N VAL A 69 -6.02 3.06 -2.11
CA VAL A 69 -5.77 2.38 -3.39
C VAL A 69 -6.70 1.17 -3.53
N PHE A 70 -6.85 0.36 -2.48
CA PHE A 70 -7.80 -0.74 -2.47
C PHE A 70 -9.25 -0.26 -2.63
N ALA A 71 -9.66 0.78 -1.90
CA ALA A 71 -11.01 1.33 -1.96
C ALA A 71 -11.35 1.89 -3.35
N SER A 72 -10.37 2.45 -4.06
CA SER A 72 -10.59 2.94 -5.42
C SER A 72 -10.98 1.85 -6.43
N LEU A 73 -10.71 0.56 -6.14
CA LEU A 73 -11.21 -0.56 -6.95
C LEU A 73 -12.73 -0.66 -7.03
N PHE A 74 -13.45 -0.09 -6.06
CA PHE A 74 -14.92 -0.08 -6.05
C PHE A 74 -15.50 1.15 -6.76
N ILE A 75 -14.65 2.12 -7.13
CA ILE A 75 -15.04 3.36 -7.78
C ILE A 75 -14.83 3.27 -9.29
N ILE A 76 -13.72 2.66 -9.72
CA ILE A 76 -13.36 2.50 -11.14
C ILE A 76 -13.69 1.11 -11.70
#